data_AF-A0A7G6VR05-F1
#
_entry.id   AF-A0A7G6VR05-F1
#
_cell.length_a   1.000
_cell.length_b   1.000
_cell.length_c   1.000
_cell.angle_alpha   90.00
_cell.angle_beta   90.00
_cell.angle_gamma   90.00
#
_symmetry.space_group_name_H-M   'P 1'
#
loop_
_entity.id
_entity.type
_entity.pdbx_description
1 polymer ?
#
loop_
_entity_poly.entity_id
_entity_poly.type
_entity_poly.pdbx_seq_one_letter_code
_entity_poly.pdbx_strand_id
1 'polypeptide(L)'
;MASHEIGPIRPVFTGATRLNPAAGAASAPARAASSAAAAGGLALSDALDPGTPPVDAQRVAEIRKAIEQGAYPLVPHRIADAMIAAGMFPRTGK
;
A
#
# COMPACT_ATOMS: atom_id res chain seq x y z
N MET A 1 -31.64 -15.30 27.85
CA MET A 1 -31.00 -14.77 26.62
C MET A 1 -30.82 -13.27 26.82
N ALA A 2 -29.59 -12.81 27.11
CA ALA A 2 -29.31 -11.40 27.38
C ALA A 2 -28.90 -10.69 26.08
N SER A 3 -29.77 -9.82 25.57
CA SER A 3 -29.52 -9.02 24.37
C SER A 3 -28.60 -7.85 24.70
N HIS A 4 -27.49 -7.71 23.96
CA HIS A 4 -26.59 -6.56 24.08
C HIS A 4 -26.83 -5.65 22.88
N GLU A 5 -27.38 -4.47 23.16
CA GLU A 5 -27.63 -3.43 22.18
C GLU A 5 -26.33 -2.65 21.94
N ILE A 6 -25.87 -2.59 20.69
CA ILE A 6 -24.65 -1.86 20.31
C ILE A 6 -25.09 -0.48 19.79
N GLY A 7 -24.87 0.54 20.62
CA GLY A 7 -25.10 1.95 20.25
C GLY A 7 -24.16 2.43 19.13
N PRO A 8 -24.45 3.57 18.49
CA PRO A 8 -23.75 4.01 17.28
C PRO A 8 -22.27 4.33 17.55
N ILE A 9 -21.41 3.73 16.72
CA ILE A 9 -19.95 3.83 16.82
C ILE A 9 -19.51 5.23 16.34
N ARG A 10 -18.95 6.04 17.24
CA ARG A 10 -18.32 7.32 16.90
C ARG A 10 -16.82 7.09 16.71
N PRO A 11 -16.22 7.42 15.54
CA PRO A 11 -14.78 7.35 15.40
C PRO A 11 -14.14 8.47 16.24
N VAL A 12 -13.30 8.08 17.19
CA VAL A 12 -12.43 8.99 17.93
C VAL A 12 -11.05 8.97 17.27
N PHE A 13 -10.66 10.06 16.65
CA PHE A 13 -9.29 10.24 16.15
C PHE A 13 -8.50 11.07 17.18
N THR A 14 -7.70 10.40 18.00
CA THR A 14 -6.72 11.06 18.89
C THR A 14 -5.35 11.02 18.25
N GLY A 15 -5.06 12.01 17.40
CA GLY A 15 -3.73 12.19 16.81
C GLY A 15 -3.46 13.67 16.61
N ALA A 16 -2.67 14.27 17.51
CA ALA A 16 -2.15 15.62 17.32
C ALA A 16 -0.92 15.56 16.41
N THR A 17 -1.05 16.01 15.16
CA THR A 17 0.10 16.18 14.25
C THR A 17 0.98 17.31 14.76
N ARG A 18 2.07 16.97 15.46
CA ARG A 18 3.18 17.89 15.71
C ARG A 18 4.00 17.97 14.42
N LEU A 19 3.82 19.04 13.65
CA LEU A 19 4.75 19.39 12.56
C LEU A 19 6.02 19.98 13.19
N ASN A 20 7.16 19.34 12.95
CA ASN A 20 8.49 19.83 13.29
C ASN A 20 8.93 20.85 12.24
N PRO A 21 9.14 22.15 12.57
CA PRO A 21 9.71 23.08 11.61
C PRO A 21 11.24 22.96 11.65
N ALA A 22 11.81 22.23 10.70
CA ALA A 22 13.22 22.40 10.37
C ALA A 22 13.40 23.77 9.71
N ALA A 23 14.21 24.61 10.34
CA ALA A 23 14.57 25.94 9.89
C ALA A 23 15.25 25.89 8.51
N GLY A 24 14.81 26.74 7.58
CA GLY A 24 15.56 27.01 6.36
C GLY A 24 14.71 27.50 5.17
N ALA A 25 14.88 28.78 4.87
CA ALA A 25 14.72 29.44 3.56
C ALA A 25 13.32 29.93 3.10
N ALA A 26 13.27 31.28 3.05
CA ALA A 26 12.72 32.13 1.98
C ALA A 26 11.20 32.33 1.86
N SER A 27 10.80 33.57 2.18
CA SER A 27 9.48 34.18 1.99
C SER A 27 8.98 34.15 0.54
N ALA A 28 7.73 33.72 0.36
CA ALA A 28 6.89 34.08 -0.78
C ALA A 28 5.42 34.24 -0.29
N PRO A 29 4.64 35.20 -0.81
CA PRO A 29 3.40 35.61 -0.18
C PRO A 29 2.29 34.59 -0.40
N ALA A 30 1.60 34.25 0.70
CA ALA A 30 0.42 33.39 0.70
C ALA A 30 -0.75 34.09 -0.01
N ARG A 31 -1.16 33.53 -1.15
CA ARG A 31 -2.45 33.87 -1.77
C ARG A 31 -3.55 33.09 -1.07
N ALA A 32 -4.55 33.84 -0.63
CA ALA A 32 -5.64 33.43 0.24
C ALA A 32 -6.39 32.17 -0.22
N ALA A 33 -6.84 31.42 0.79
CA ALA A 33 -7.73 30.30 0.71
C ALA A 33 -9.05 30.64 0.00
N SER A 34 -9.54 29.71 -0.81
CA SER A 34 -10.97 29.57 -1.10
C SER A 34 -11.38 28.12 -0.82
N SER A 35 -12.17 28.02 0.22
CA SER A 35 -12.81 26.84 0.80
C SER A 35 -13.97 26.30 -0.05
N ALA A 36 -14.18 24.98 0.04
CA ALA A 36 -15.39 24.21 -0.26
C ALA A 36 -15.74 24.03 -1.77
N ALA A 37 -16.27 22.92 -2.28
CA ALA A 37 -17.00 21.81 -1.68
C ALA A 37 -17.00 20.57 -2.62
N ALA A 38 -17.26 19.41 -2.02
CA ALA A 38 -18.03 18.29 -2.58
C ALA A 38 -17.51 17.51 -3.80
N ALA A 39 -16.71 16.47 -3.53
CA ALA A 39 -16.98 15.07 -3.90
C ALA A 39 -15.82 14.25 -3.33
N GLY A 40 -16.10 13.16 -2.62
CA GLY A 40 -15.07 12.24 -2.11
C GLY A 40 -14.39 11.48 -3.24
N GLY A 41 -13.67 12.18 -4.12
CA GLY A 41 -12.70 11.60 -5.02
C GLY A 41 -11.42 11.41 -4.23
N LEU A 42 -10.96 10.16 -4.12
CA LEU A 42 -9.59 9.89 -3.73
C LEU A 42 -8.69 10.66 -4.70
N ALA A 43 -7.97 11.66 -4.19
CA ALA A 43 -6.93 12.33 -4.96
C ALA A 43 -5.79 11.33 -5.17
N LEU A 44 -5.84 10.59 -6.28
CA LEU A 44 -4.73 9.78 -6.75
C LEU A 44 -3.59 10.75 -7.06
N SER A 45 -2.56 10.74 -6.22
CA SER A 45 -1.37 11.54 -6.46
C SER A 45 -0.69 11.02 -7.72
N ASP A 46 -0.34 11.92 -8.66
CA ASP A 46 0.37 11.63 -9.92
C ASP A 46 1.80 11.05 -9.72
N ALA A 47 2.23 10.87 -8.47
CA ALA A 47 3.52 10.27 -8.09
C ALA A 47 3.49 8.73 -8.10
N LEU A 48 2.78 8.12 -9.05
CA LEU A 48 2.60 6.67 -9.15
C LEU A 48 3.56 6.01 -10.16
N ASP A 49 4.75 6.59 -10.35
CA ASP A 49 5.85 5.85 -10.96
C ASP A 49 6.68 5.23 -9.84
N PRO A 50 6.44 3.94 -9.48
CA PRO A 50 7.24 3.27 -8.45
C PRO A 50 8.69 3.02 -8.88
N GLY A 51 9.07 3.39 -10.11
CA GLY A 51 10.35 3.04 -10.70
C GLY A 51 10.51 1.53 -10.78
N THR A 52 11.75 1.08 -10.94
CA THR A 52 12.07 -0.35 -10.80
C THR A 52 12.00 -0.74 -9.33
N PRO A 53 11.21 -1.77 -8.95
CA PRO A 53 11.25 -2.28 -7.59
C PRO A 53 12.68 -2.73 -7.25
N PRO A 54 13.17 -2.51 -6.03
CA PRO A 54 14.50 -2.96 -5.64
C PRO A 54 14.53 -4.50 -5.64
N VAL A 55 15.18 -5.08 -6.64
CA VAL A 55 15.38 -6.54 -6.75
C VAL A 55 16.78 -6.89 -6.25
N ASP A 56 16.87 -7.87 -5.35
CA ASP A 56 18.13 -8.43 -4.90
C ASP A 56 18.68 -9.43 -5.94
N ALA A 57 19.68 -8.97 -6.71
CA ALA A 57 20.32 -9.77 -7.75
C ALA A 57 21.08 -10.99 -7.21
N GLN A 58 21.69 -10.89 -6.02
CA GLN A 58 22.40 -12.01 -5.41
C GLN A 58 21.40 -13.10 -5.04
N ARG A 59 20.26 -12.71 -4.47
CA ARG A 59 19.20 -13.65 -4.10
C ARG A 59 18.63 -14.38 -5.31
N VAL A 60 18.44 -13.67 -6.42
CA VAL A 60 17.98 -14.29 -7.68
C VAL A 60 18.99 -15.33 -8.20
N ALA A 61 20.29 -15.05 -8.11
CA ALA A 61 21.32 -15.99 -8.54
C ALA A 61 21.35 -17.26 -7.68
N GLU A 62 21.24 -17.13 -6.35
CA GLU A 62 21.15 -18.28 -5.43
C GLU A 62 19.94 -19.17 -5.73
N ILE A 63 18.77 -18.56 -5.93
CA ILE A 63 17.52 -19.28 -6.25
C ILE A 63 17.66 -20.01 -7.58
N ARG A 64 18.21 -19.35 -8.61
CA ARG A 64 18.44 -19.97 -9.93
C ARG A 64 19.32 -21.22 -9.82
N LYS A 65 20.42 -21.13 -9.07
CA LYS A 65 21.30 -22.27 -8.80
C LYS A 65 20.57 -23.40 -8.07
N ALA A 66 19.74 -23.08 -7.07
CA ALA A 66 18.97 -24.09 -6.34
C ALA A 66 17.92 -24.80 -7.22
N ILE A 67 17.34 -24.08 -8.20
CA ILE A 67 16.41 -24.66 -9.19
C ILE A 67 17.15 -25.60 -10.13
N GLU A 68 18.30 -25.19 -10.67
CA GLU A 68 19.13 -26.03 -11.55
C GLU A 68 19.57 -27.34 -10.86
N GLN A 69 19.85 -27.27 -9.56
CA GLN A 69 20.22 -28.42 -8.74
C GLN A 69 19.02 -29.29 -8.30
N GLY A 70 17.78 -28.86 -8.60
CA GLY A 70 16.56 -29.54 -8.16
C GLY A 70 16.30 -29.47 -6.64
N ALA A 71 17.06 -28.65 -5.91
CA ALA A 71 16.94 -28.49 -4.46
C ALA A 71 15.90 -27.42 -4.05
N TYR A 72 15.36 -26.69 -5.02
CA TYR A 72 14.29 -25.71 -4.77
C TYR A 72 12.91 -26.40 -4.82
N PRO A 73 12.13 -26.42 -3.72
CA PRO A 73 10.87 -27.14 -3.67
C PRO A 73 9.79 -26.45 -4.51
N LEU A 74 9.28 -27.16 -5.52
CA LEU A 74 8.14 -26.72 -6.33
C LEU A 74 6.84 -27.29 -5.72
N VAL A 75 5.98 -26.41 -5.22
CA VAL A 75 4.70 -26.78 -4.60
C VAL A 75 3.56 -26.22 -5.45
N PRO A 76 2.77 -27.05 -6.16
CA PRO A 76 1.75 -26.58 -7.10
C PRO A 76 0.76 -25.56 -6.49
N HIS A 77 0.33 -25.78 -5.25
CA HIS A 77 -0.57 -24.85 -4.55
C HIS A 77 0.05 -23.45 -4.37
N ARG A 78 1.33 -23.37 -3.99
CA ARG A 78 2.02 -22.08 -3.81
C ARG A 78 2.18 -21.31 -5.12
N ILE A 79 2.37 -22.04 -6.23
CA ILE A 79 2.45 -21.44 -7.57
C ILE A 79 1.09 -20.87 -7.96
N ALA A 80 0.01 -21.64 -7.76
CA ALA A 80 -1.35 -21.18 -8.03
C ALA A 80 -1.70 -19.92 -7.23
N ASP A 81 -1.37 -19.89 -5.93
CA ASP A 81 -1.59 -18.73 -5.06
C ASP A 81 -0.84 -17.49 -5.57
N ALA A 82 0.44 -17.66 -5.96
CA ALA A 82 1.25 -16.58 -6.51
C ALA A 82 0.69 -16.05 -7.84
N MET A 83 0.19 -16.91 -8.72
CA MET A 83 -0.43 -16.50 -9.98
C MET A 83 -1.76 -15.76 -9.76
N ILE A 84 -2.57 -16.18 -8.79
CA ILE A 84 -3.81 -15.48 -8.41
C ILE A 84 -3.46 -14.10 -7.83
N ALA A 85 -2.46 -14.02 -6.95
CA ALA A 85 -1.98 -12.77 -6.38
C ALA A 85 -1.42 -11.81 -7.45
N ALA A 86 -0.73 -12.36 -8.45
CA ALA A 86 -0.23 -11.61 -9.61
C ALA A 86 -1.34 -11.20 -10.60
N GLY A 87 -2.60 -11.59 -10.36
CA GLY A 87 -3.74 -11.26 -11.23
C GLY A 87 -3.79 -12.03 -12.55
N MET A 88 -3.02 -13.11 -12.69
CA MET A 88 -3.03 -13.97 -13.88
C MET A 88 -4.29 -14.84 -13.99
N PHE A 89 -5.00 -15.01 -12.87
CA PHE A 89 -6.30 -15.66 -12.80
C PHE A 89 -7.32 -14.71 -12.17
N PRO A 90 -8.62 -14.83 -12.52
CA PRO A 90 -9.65 -14.05 -11.85
C PRO A 90 -9.62 -14.37 -10.36
N ARG A 91 -9.30 -13.37 -9.54
CA ARG A 91 -9.60 -13.38 -8.10
C ARG A 91 -11.12 -13.43 -8.01
N THR A 92 -11.69 -14.63 -7.90
CA THR A 92 -13.14 -14.83 -7.89
C THR A 92 -13.78 -13.83 -6.93
N GLY A 93 -14.56 -12.92 -7.52
CA GLY A 93 -15.15 -11.77 -6.87
C GLY A 93 -16.47 -11.50 -7.58
N LYS A 94 -17.56 -11.75 -6.85
CA LYS A 94 -18.90 -11.28 -7.18
C LYS A 94 -19.02 -9.83 -6.74
#